data_AF-A0AA45RYT3-F1
#
_entry.id   AF-A0AA45RYT3-F1
#
_cell.length_a   1.000
_cell.length_b   1.000
_cell.length_c   1.000
_cell.angle_alpha   90.00
_cell.angle_beta   90.00
_cell.angle_gamma   90.00
#
_symmetry.space_group_name_H-M   'P 1'
#
loop_
_entity.id
_entity.type
_entity.pdbx_description
1 polymer ?
#
loop_
_entity_poly.entity_id
_entity_poly.type
_entity_poly.pdbx_seq_one_letter_code
_entity_poly.pdbx_strand_id
1 'polypeptide(L)'
;MLALLLSTTARAQDGELTVRMAPQQAQQAILQAVQHIPAQREEHRRYRMALPYGAPLFPPDADLALPPASPALAAWLQLPAEQRRHDVLITPDVDYYWNAEGRQYACQFIVHLRAAGDGQSQLALLQVRPTVYAGKSFKLLGRTGPGAYRDVRPAAPSAQSAAELRAFLAAALAQPQ
;
A
#
# COMPACT_ATOMS: atom_id res chain seq x y z
N MET A 1 31.13 -37.80 -1.83
CA MET A 1 29.69 -37.50 -1.96
C MET A 1 29.50 -36.06 -1.50
N LEU A 2 29.13 -35.20 -2.43
CA LEU A 2 29.33 -33.75 -2.40
C LEU A 2 28.38 -33.05 -1.41
N ALA A 3 28.92 -32.12 -0.63
CA ALA A 3 28.18 -31.12 0.12
C ALA A 3 27.69 -29.99 -0.81
N LEU A 4 26.49 -29.45 -0.61
CA LEU A 4 26.27 -28.07 -0.14
C LEU A 4 24.76 -27.73 -0.11
N LEU A 5 24.36 -27.19 1.04
CA LEU A 5 23.09 -26.52 1.29
C LEU A 5 22.94 -25.28 0.39
N LEU A 6 21.78 -25.12 -0.22
CA LEU A 6 21.31 -23.83 -0.74
C LEU A 6 19.99 -23.47 -0.07
N SER A 7 20.09 -23.12 1.21
CA SER A 7 19.10 -22.28 1.89
C SER A 7 19.19 -20.88 1.31
N THR A 8 18.37 -20.57 0.31
CA THR A 8 18.18 -19.18 -0.16
C THR A 8 16.97 -18.58 0.56
N THR A 9 17.15 -18.23 1.83
CA THR A 9 16.31 -17.24 2.50
C THR A 9 16.75 -15.85 2.05
N ALA A 10 16.23 -15.37 0.92
CA ALA A 10 16.31 -13.96 0.58
C ALA A 10 15.21 -13.22 1.37
N ARG A 11 15.53 -12.89 2.63
CA ARG A 11 14.80 -11.92 3.45
C ARG A 11 14.97 -10.54 2.81
N ALA A 12 13.89 -9.99 2.26
CA ALA A 12 13.76 -8.57 1.99
C ALA A 12 12.46 -8.09 2.64
N GLN A 13 12.48 -8.01 3.97
CA GLN A 13 11.45 -7.32 4.75
C GLN A 13 11.99 -6.09 5.48
N ASP A 14 13.25 -5.71 5.28
CA ASP A 14 13.82 -4.48 5.86
C ASP A 14 13.62 -3.32 4.90
N GLY A 15 12.36 -2.91 4.83
CA GLY A 15 11.88 -1.73 4.12
C GLY A 15 11.10 -0.88 5.10
N GLU A 16 11.80 -0.31 6.08
CA GLU A 16 11.25 0.72 6.97
C GLU A 16 11.83 2.08 6.57
N LEU A 17 11.00 3.12 6.60
CA LEU A 17 11.44 4.51 6.39
C LEU A 17 11.41 5.23 7.74
N THR A 18 12.54 5.77 8.16
CA THR A 18 12.61 6.60 9.38
C THR A 18 12.51 8.08 9.03
N VAL A 19 11.63 8.80 9.71
CA VAL A 19 11.45 10.25 9.54
C VAL A 19 11.59 10.98 10.87
N ARG A 20 12.13 12.20 10.84
CA ARG A 20 12.33 13.05 12.03
C ARG A 20 11.07 13.83 12.39
N MET A 21 9.98 13.10 12.59
CA MET A 21 8.67 13.64 12.96
C MET A 21 7.99 12.67 13.94
N ALA A 22 7.25 13.21 14.92
CA ALA A 22 6.43 12.37 15.78
C ALA A 22 5.29 11.71 14.98
N PRO A 23 4.73 10.56 15.40
CA PRO A 23 3.75 9.82 14.58
C PRO A 23 2.55 10.64 14.12
N GLN A 24 2.02 11.53 14.98
CA GLN A 24 0.93 12.43 14.61
C GLN A 24 1.34 13.45 13.54
N GLN A 25 2.55 14.02 13.63
CA GLN A 25 3.07 14.94 12.62
C GLN A 25 3.34 14.22 11.31
N ALA A 26 3.93 13.03 11.36
CA ALA A 26 4.15 12.19 10.18
C ALA A 26 2.83 11.79 9.50
N GLN A 27 1.81 11.42 10.27
CA GLN A 27 0.45 11.15 9.75
C GLN A 27 -0.08 12.37 8.98
N GLN A 28 -0.06 13.55 9.61
CA GLN A 28 -0.56 14.78 8.99
C GLN A 28 0.22 15.14 7.72
N ALA A 29 1.54 14.98 7.75
CA ALA A 29 2.42 15.24 6.62
C ALA A 29 2.16 14.28 5.45
N ILE A 30 1.88 13.00 5.70
CA ILE A 30 1.47 12.04 4.66
C ILE A 30 0.14 12.45 4.03
N LEU A 31 -0.86 12.80 4.85
CA LEU A 31 -2.17 13.25 4.36
C LEU A 31 -2.02 14.46 3.44
N GLN A 32 -1.22 15.45 3.86
CA GLN A 32 -0.92 16.64 3.06
C GLN A 32 -0.14 16.29 1.78
N ALA A 33 0.89 15.45 1.87
CA ALA A 33 1.71 15.05 0.72
C ALA A 33 0.85 14.42 -0.38
N VAL A 34 -0.10 13.55 0.00
CA VAL A 34 -1.03 12.92 -0.93
C VAL A 34 -2.03 13.92 -1.51
N GLN A 35 -2.54 14.84 -0.69
CA GLN A 35 -3.49 15.87 -1.14
C GLN A 35 -2.87 16.85 -2.16
N HIS A 36 -1.57 17.14 -2.04
CA HIS A 36 -0.88 18.15 -2.85
C HIS A 36 -0.15 17.57 -4.07
N ILE A 37 -0.36 16.30 -4.43
CA ILE A 37 0.26 15.74 -5.63
C ILE A 37 -0.30 16.50 -6.86
N PRO A 38 0.56 17.11 -7.70
CA PRO A 38 0.10 17.79 -8.92
C PRO A 38 -0.66 16.85 -9.85
N ALA A 39 -1.79 17.30 -10.40
CA ALA A 39 -2.67 16.48 -11.24
C ALA A 39 -2.00 15.91 -12.50
N GLN A 40 -0.91 16.52 -12.96
CA GLN A 40 -0.15 16.08 -14.14
C GLN A 40 0.80 14.92 -13.84
N ARG A 41 1.07 14.64 -12.56
CA ARG A 41 1.94 13.56 -12.12
C ARG A 41 1.19 12.24 -12.09
N GLU A 42 1.86 11.16 -12.48
CA GLU A 42 1.27 9.82 -12.45
C GLU A 42 0.89 9.40 -11.02
N GLU A 43 1.68 9.84 -10.04
CA GLU A 43 1.44 9.60 -8.61
C GLU A 43 0.08 10.12 -8.15
N HIS A 44 -0.49 11.15 -8.79
CA HIS A 44 -1.81 11.68 -8.44
C HIS A 44 -2.91 10.63 -8.65
N ARG A 45 -2.74 9.72 -9.62
CA ARG A 45 -3.66 8.61 -9.85
C ARG A 45 -3.31 7.39 -9.00
N ARG A 46 -2.02 7.14 -8.73
CA ARG A 46 -1.57 6.02 -7.88
C ARG A 46 -1.93 6.23 -6.41
N TYR A 47 -1.86 7.46 -5.93
CA TYR A 47 -2.08 7.86 -4.53
C TYR A 47 -3.17 8.92 -4.50
N ARG A 48 -4.38 8.56 -4.94
CA ARG A 48 -5.46 9.53 -5.15
C ARG A 48 -6.02 10.11 -3.86
N MET A 49 -6.11 9.29 -2.81
CA MET A 49 -6.69 9.69 -1.55
C MET A 49 -5.98 9.00 -0.38
N ALA A 50 -5.75 9.73 0.69
CA ALA A 50 -5.23 9.22 1.95
C ALA A 50 -6.27 9.39 3.07
N LEU A 51 -6.44 8.37 3.89
CA LEU A 51 -7.44 8.30 4.97
C LEU A 51 -6.75 7.92 6.29
N PRO A 52 -6.95 8.68 7.38
CA PRO A 52 -6.43 8.28 8.67
C PRO A 52 -7.20 7.06 9.21
N TYR A 53 -6.51 6.22 9.99
CA TYR A 53 -7.14 5.11 10.70
C TYR A 53 -8.33 5.59 11.55
N GLY A 54 -9.43 4.85 11.51
CA GLY A 54 -10.67 5.21 12.20
C GLY A 54 -11.57 6.22 11.46
N ALA A 55 -11.16 6.74 10.31
CA ALA A 55 -12.04 7.56 9.47
C ALA A 55 -13.24 6.74 8.95
N PRO A 56 -14.41 7.35 8.67
CA PRO A 56 -15.59 6.62 8.18
C PRO A 56 -15.38 5.82 6.89
N LEU A 57 -14.43 6.24 6.04
CA LEU A 57 -14.09 5.55 4.78
C LEU A 57 -12.93 4.56 4.93
N PHE A 58 -12.32 4.45 6.11
CA PHE A 58 -11.30 3.46 6.37
C PHE A 58 -11.98 2.07 6.43
N PRO A 59 -11.55 1.08 5.62
CA PRO A 59 -12.20 -0.22 5.58
C PRO A 59 -12.16 -0.94 6.93
N PRO A 60 -13.23 -1.65 7.32
CA PRO A 60 -13.22 -2.44 8.54
C PRO A 60 -12.21 -3.60 8.44
N ASP A 61 -11.71 -4.07 9.59
CA ASP A 61 -10.70 -5.14 9.66
C ASP A 61 -11.15 -6.42 8.92
N ALA A 62 -12.44 -6.75 8.96
CA ALA A 62 -13.00 -7.90 8.22
C ALA A 62 -12.81 -7.78 6.70
N ASP A 63 -12.91 -6.57 6.15
CA ASP A 63 -12.71 -6.32 4.72
C ASP A 63 -11.22 -6.35 4.33
N LEU A 64 -10.35 -5.92 5.24
CA LEU A 64 -8.90 -5.97 5.06
C LEU A 64 -8.34 -7.40 5.19
N ALA A 65 -9.04 -8.26 5.94
CA ALA A 65 -8.70 -9.67 6.11
C ALA A 65 -9.06 -10.55 4.90
N LEU A 66 -9.87 -10.05 3.96
CA LEU A 66 -10.23 -10.81 2.76
C LEU A 66 -8.99 -11.11 1.89
N PRO A 67 -8.89 -12.33 1.35
CA PRO A 67 -7.74 -12.70 0.52
C PRO A 67 -7.68 -11.86 -0.78
N PRO A 68 -6.47 -11.57 -1.30
CA PRO A 68 -5.17 -11.98 -0.77
C PRO A 68 -4.69 -11.07 0.38
N ALA A 69 -4.41 -11.66 1.54
CA ALA A 69 -3.80 -10.98 2.69
C ALA A 69 -2.37 -11.49 2.90
N SER A 70 -1.41 -10.57 2.98
CA SER A 70 -0.02 -10.93 3.26
C SER A 70 0.18 -11.26 4.75
N PRO A 71 1.19 -12.05 5.14
CA PRO A 71 1.50 -12.29 6.55
C PRO A 71 1.74 -11.00 7.36
N ALA A 72 2.34 -9.97 6.73
CA ALA A 72 2.55 -8.67 7.37
C ALA A 72 1.23 -7.92 7.61
N LEU A 73 0.29 -7.97 6.66
CA LEU A 73 -1.05 -7.41 6.83
C LEU A 73 -1.83 -8.17 7.91
N ALA A 74 -1.74 -9.51 7.91
CA ALA A 74 -2.36 -10.34 8.94
C ALA A 74 -1.82 -10.01 10.33
N ALA A 75 -0.50 -9.80 10.48
CA ALA A 75 0.11 -9.36 11.73
C ALA A 75 -0.37 -7.97 12.16
N TRP A 76 -0.48 -7.03 11.21
CA TRP A 76 -1.01 -5.69 11.47
C TRP A 76 -2.46 -5.71 11.96
N LEU A 77 -3.30 -6.59 11.42
CA LEU A 77 -4.70 -6.75 11.85
C LEU A 77 -4.84 -7.24 13.29
N GLN A 78 -3.80 -7.88 13.86
CA GLN A 78 -3.79 -8.31 15.26
C GLN A 78 -3.33 -7.20 16.22
N LEU A 79 -2.90 -6.04 15.71
CA LEU A 79 -2.45 -4.95 16.57
C LEU A 79 -3.65 -4.26 17.27
N PRO A 80 -3.48 -3.85 18.54
CA PRO A 80 -4.44 -2.98 19.21
C PRO A 80 -4.68 -1.68 18.43
N ALA A 81 -5.90 -1.14 18.52
CA ALA A 81 -6.26 0.09 17.82
C ALA A 81 -5.36 1.28 18.19
N GLU A 82 -4.85 1.31 19.43
CA GLU A 82 -3.93 2.34 19.92
C GLU A 82 -2.61 2.34 19.15
N GLN A 83 -2.14 1.17 18.71
CA GLN A 83 -0.91 1.05 17.92
C GLN A 83 -1.13 1.42 16.44
N ARG A 84 -2.39 1.39 15.98
CA ARG A 84 -2.79 1.71 14.61
C ARG A 84 -3.30 3.14 14.45
N ARG A 85 -3.48 3.88 15.55
CA ARG A 85 -4.16 5.19 15.58
C ARG A 85 -3.56 6.27 14.68
N HIS A 86 -2.29 6.14 14.32
CA HIS A 86 -1.59 7.07 13.43
C HIS A 86 -1.47 6.56 12.00
N ASP A 87 -1.93 5.35 11.72
CA ASP A 87 -1.78 4.74 10.40
C ASP A 87 -2.64 5.45 9.36
N VAL A 88 -2.22 5.32 8.09
CA VAL A 88 -2.87 5.95 6.95
C VAL A 88 -3.11 4.92 5.87
N LEU A 89 -4.32 4.88 5.33
CA LEU A 89 -4.64 4.16 4.10
C LEU A 89 -4.48 5.10 2.91
N ILE A 90 -3.65 4.73 1.93
CA ILE A 90 -3.51 5.40 0.65
C ILE A 90 -4.20 4.54 -0.41
N THR A 91 -5.12 5.15 -1.14
CA THR A 91 -5.94 4.49 -2.17
C THR A 91 -5.65 5.08 -3.55
N PRO A 92 -5.59 4.24 -4.60
CA PRO A 92 -5.46 4.72 -5.96
C PRO A 92 -6.81 5.25 -6.47
N ASP A 93 -6.75 5.93 -7.62
CA ASP A 93 -7.92 6.25 -8.42
C ASP A 93 -8.66 4.97 -8.82
N VAL A 94 -9.98 5.08 -8.95
CA VAL A 94 -10.81 3.93 -9.34
C VAL A 94 -10.37 3.48 -10.73
N ASP A 95 -10.28 2.17 -10.92
CA ASP A 95 -10.01 1.57 -12.23
C ASP A 95 -8.63 1.91 -12.84
N TYR A 96 -7.72 2.45 -12.02
CA TYR A 96 -6.36 2.80 -12.44
C TYR A 96 -5.36 1.69 -12.11
N TYR A 97 -4.58 1.30 -13.12
CA TYR A 97 -3.50 0.32 -13.04
C TYR A 97 -2.22 0.99 -13.53
N TRP A 98 -1.11 0.75 -12.84
CA TRP A 98 0.21 1.23 -13.25
C TRP A 98 1.12 0.06 -13.61
N ASN A 99 2.24 0.36 -14.28
CA ASN A 99 3.24 -0.66 -14.57
C ASN A 99 4.06 -0.95 -13.31
N ALA A 100 4.02 -2.19 -12.83
CA ALA A 100 4.92 -2.68 -11.79
C ALA A 100 5.36 -4.10 -12.14
N GLU A 101 6.67 -4.34 -12.17
CA GLU A 101 7.28 -5.64 -12.44
C GLU A 101 6.77 -6.26 -13.76
N GLY A 102 6.61 -5.42 -14.78
CA GLY A 102 6.11 -5.84 -16.11
C GLY A 102 4.62 -6.16 -16.15
N ARG A 103 3.85 -5.82 -15.11
CA ARG A 103 2.41 -6.10 -15.00
C ARG A 103 1.62 -4.80 -14.85
N GLN A 104 0.37 -4.81 -15.32
CA GLN A 104 -0.60 -3.76 -15.01
C GLN A 104 -1.17 -4.05 -13.61
N TYR A 105 -0.74 -3.29 -12.63
CA TYR A 105 -0.88 -3.58 -11.21
C TYR A 105 -1.65 -2.48 -10.48
N ALA A 106 -2.40 -2.86 -9.45
CA ALA A 106 -3.06 -1.92 -8.55
C ALA A 106 -3.15 -2.51 -7.13
N CYS A 107 -2.98 -1.65 -6.12
CA CYS A 107 -3.24 -1.99 -4.72
C CYS A 107 -3.54 -0.72 -3.91
N GLN A 108 -4.04 -0.92 -2.69
CA GLN A 108 -4.05 0.10 -1.66
C GLN A 108 -2.84 -0.11 -0.74
N PHE A 109 -2.42 0.94 -0.04
CA PHE A 109 -1.31 0.87 0.90
C PHE A 109 -1.76 1.28 2.30
N ILE A 110 -1.46 0.48 3.31
CA ILE A 110 -1.44 0.96 4.69
C ILE A 110 -0.01 1.39 4.99
N VAL A 111 0.14 2.64 5.42
CA VAL A 111 1.37 3.17 6.02
C VAL A 111 1.23 3.04 7.53
N HIS A 112 1.92 2.06 8.09
CA HIS A 112 1.95 1.82 9.52
C HIS A 112 3.03 2.68 10.19
N LEU A 113 2.64 3.47 11.19
CA LEU A 113 3.48 4.49 11.84
C LEU A 113 3.75 4.12 13.30
N ARG A 114 5.01 3.88 13.63
CA ARG A 114 5.46 3.61 15.00
C ARG A 114 6.41 4.69 15.49
N ALA A 115 6.31 5.05 16.77
CA ALA A 115 7.32 5.90 17.39
C ALA A 115 8.67 5.17 17.44
N ALA A 116 9.74 5.86 17.05
CA ALA A 116 11.11 5.33 17.04
C ALA A 116 12.00 5.94 18.15
N GLY A 117 11.43 6.74 19.04
CA GLY A 117 12.17 7.55 20.03
C GLY A 117 12.52 8.94 19.50
N ASP A 118 12.86 9.88 20.40
CA ASP A 118 13.40 11.22 20.08
C ASP A 118 12.60 12.03 19.04
N GLY A 119 11.26 11.92 19.07
CA GLY A 119 10.39 12.61 18.13
C GLY A 119 10.49 12.08 16.69
N GLN A 120 10.92 10.83 16.50
CA GLN A 120 11.02 10.17 15.20
C GLN A 120 9.93 9.11 15.02
N SER A 121 9.65 8.78 13.76
CA SER A 121 8.73 7.73 13.38
C SER A 121 9.37 6.75 12.41
N GLN A 122 9.05 5.47 12.58
CA GLN A 122 9.29 4.41 11.60
C GLN A 122 8.02 4.14 10.82
N LEU A 123 8.15 4.05 9.50
CA LEU A 123 7.07 3.79 8.56
C LEU A 123 7.28 2.42 7.92
N ALA A 124 6.29 1.54 8.06
CA ALA A 124 6.21 0.28 7.33
C ALA A 124 5.08 0.34 6.29
N LEU A 125 5.30 -0.27 5.12
CA LEU A 125 4.32 -0.29 4.03
C LEU A 125 3.70 -1.67 3.89
N LEU A 126 2.37 -1.72 3.96
CA LEU A 126 1.58 -2.94 3.77
C LEU A 126 0.70 -2.77 2.54
N GLN A 127 0.69 -3.77 1.66
CA GLN A 127 -0.16 -3.75 0.47
C GLN A 127 -1.46 -4.49 0.72
N VAL A 128 -2.55 -3.82 0.41
CA VAL A 128 -3.93 -4.28 0.60
C VAL A 128 -4.56 -4.50 -0.77
N ARG A 129 -5.21 -5.66 -0.94
CA ARG A 129 -5.89 -6.08 -2.17
C ARG A 129 -5.06 -5.87 -3.45
N PRO A 130 -3.82 -6.39 -3.52
CA PRO A 130 -3.04 -6.40 -4.75
C PRO A 130 -3.79 -7.12 -5.88
N THR A 131 -3.91 -6.47 -7.03
CA THR A 131 -4.55 -7.00 -8.22
C THR A 131 -3.74 -6.70 -9.48
N VAL A 132 -3.96 -7.51 -10.51
CA VAL A 132 -3.44 -7.28 -11.86
C VAL A 132 -4.55 -7.26 -12.88
N TYR A 133 -4.40 -6.40 -13.88
CA TYR A 133 -5.27 -6.34 -15.04
C TYR A 133 -4.73 -7.29 -16.13
N ALA A 134 -5.52 -8.32 -16.44
CA ALA A 134 -5.21 -9.37 -17.42
C ALA A 134 -5.99 -9.19 -18.73
N GLY A 135 -6.35 -7.94 -19.08
CA GLY A 135 -7.12 -7.63 -20.27
C GLY A 135 -8.62 -7.77 -20.06
N LYS A 136 -9.33 -8.24 -21.08
CA LYS A 136 -10.79 -8.43 -21.03
C LYS A 136 -11.15 -9.89 -21.31
N SER A 137 -12.16 -10.38 -20.61
CA SER A 137 -12.78 -11.70 -20.85
C SER A 137 -14.27 -11.56 -21.11
N PHE A 138 -14.78 -12.34 -22.06
CA PHE A 138 -16.21 -12.36 -22.36
C PHE A 138 -16.94 -13.17 -21.29
N LYS A 139 -18.01 -12.61 -20.72
CA LYS A 139 -18.87 -13.29 -19.74
C LYS A 139 -20.30 -13.24 -20.24
N LEU A 140 -20.98 -14.39 -20.25
CA LEU A 140 -22.41 -14.50 -20.60
C LEU A 140 -23.30 -13.94 -19.48
N LEU A 141 -22.91 -14.17 -18.23
CA LEU A 141 -23.61 -13.71 -17.03
C LEU A 141 -22.77 -12.65 -16.30
N GLY A 142 -22.50 -11.54 -16.97
CA GLY A 142 -21.87 -10.39 -16.34
C GLY A 142 -22.88 -9.53 -15.58
N ARG A 143 -22.38 -8.61 -14.74
CA ARG A 143 -23.22 -7.70 -13.93
C ARG A 143 -24.26 -6.93 -14.76
N THR A 144 -23.93 -6.64 -16.03
CA THR A 144 -24.78 -5.89 -16.96
C THR A 144 -25.19 -6.75 -18.17
N GLY A 145 -25.22 -8.08 -18.03
CA GLY A 145 -25.55 -9.02 -19.11
C GLY A 145 -24.33 -9.57 -19.86
N PRO A 146 -24.50 -10.13 -21.06
CA PRO A 146 -23.38 -10.67 -21.84
C PRO A 146 -22.46 -9.54 -22.34
N GLY A 147 -21.15 -9.70 -22.23
CA GLY A 147 -20.20 -8.69 -22.69
C GLY A 147 -18.74 -8.96 -22.33
N ALA A 148 -17.84 -8.08 -22.80
CA ALA A 148 -16.42 -8.11 -22.46
C ALA A 148 -16.15 -7.31 -21.18
N TYR A 149 -15.76 -8.01 -20.11
CA TYR A 149 -15.48 -7.44 -18.80
C TYR A 149 -13.99 -7.40 -18.52
N ARG A 150 -13.54 -6.46 -17.69
CA ARG A 150 -12.15 -6.46 -17.20
C ARG A 150 -11.88 -7.78 -16.48
N ASP A 151 -10.79 -8.44 -16.89
CA ASP A 151 -10.26 -9.60 -16.19
C ASP A 151 -9.26 -9.07 -15.15
N VAL A 152 -9.74 -8.94 -13.91
CA VAL A 152 -8.95 -8.49 -12.77
C VAL A 152 -8.70 -9.69 -11.88
N ARG A 153 -7.43 -9.96 -11.58
CA ARG A 153 -7.02 -11.13 -10.82
C ARG A 153 -6.28 -10.71 -9.54
N PRO A 154 -6.46 -11.41 -8.42
CA PRO A 154 -5.60 -11.27 -7.26
C PRO A 154 -4.13 -11.45 -7.62
N ALA A 155 -3.25 -10.70 -6.96
CA ALA A 155 -1.81 -10.77 -7.19
C ALA A 155 -1.04 -10.85 -5.87
N ALA A 156 0.23 -11.20 -5.93
CA ALA A 156 1.14 -11.00 -4.80
C ALA A 156 1.47 -9.50 -4.63
N PRO A 157 1.90 -9.06 -3.44
CA PRO A 157 2.47 -7.72 -3.24
C PRO A 157 3.63 -7.44 -4.21
N SER A 158 3.73 -6.20 -4.69
CA SER A 158 4.80 -5.73 -5.58
C SER A 158 5.91 -5.02 -4.79
N ALA A 159 7.14 -5.53 -4.86
CA ALA A 159 8.30 -4.87 -4.25
C ALA A 159 8.59 -3.52 -4.91
N GLN A 160 8.43 -3.43 -6.24
CA GLN A 160 8.62 -2.16 -6.97
C GLN A 160 7.63 -1.09 -6.48
N SER A 161 6.34 -1.43 -6.38
CA SER A 161 5.32 -0.46 -5.95
C SER A 161 5.54 0.01 -4.50
N ALA A 162 6.05 -0.88 -3.63
CA ALA A 162 6.44 -0.49 -2.26
C ALA A 162 7.64 0.47 -2.27
N ALA A 163 8.65 0.21 -3.09
CA ALA A 163 9.83 1.06 -3.20
C ALA A 163 9.49 2.45 -3.74
N GLU A 164 8.61 2.53 -4.75
CA GLU A 164 8.14 3.78 -5.34
C GLU A 164 7.35 4.63 -4.32
N LEU A 165 6.40 4.03 -3.58
CA LEU A 165 5.69 4.75 -2.53
C LEU A 165 6.64 5.22 -1.43
N ARG A 166 7.60 4.39 -1.04
CA ARG A 166 8.62 4.78 -0.06
C ARG A 166 9.43 5.98 -0.52
N ALA A 167 9.87 5.98 -1.79
CA ALA A 167 10.62 7.09 -2.36
C ALA A 167 9.77 8.37 -2.41
N PHE A 168 8.50 8.27 -2.78
CA PHE A 168 7.55 9.38 -2.73
C PHE A 168 7.43 9.96 -1.31
N LEU A 169 7.19 9.11 -0.30
CA LEU A 169 7.06 9.55 1.09
C LEU A 169 8.36 10.12 1.63
N ALA A 170 9.51 9.51 1.33
CA ALA A 170 10.81 10.03 1.74
C ALA A 170 11.05 11.45 1.20
N ALA A 171 10.73 11.69 -0.08
CA ALA A 171 10.86 13.02 -0.68
C ALA A 171 9.88 14.03 -0.08
N ALA A 172 8.63 13.64 0.13
CA ALA A 172 7.59 14.54 0.65
C ALA A 172 7.82 14.92 2.12
N LEU A 173 8.30 13.98 2.93
CA LEU A 173 8.51 14.16 4.38
C LEU A 173 9.88 14.77 4.72
N ALA A 174 10.79 14.89 3.75
CA ALA A 174 12.08 15.56 3.91
C ALA A 174 11.98 17.08 3.77
N GLN A 175 10.88 17.62 3.23
CA GLN A 175 10.72 19.06 3.07
C GLN A 175 10.35 19.72 4.41
N PRO A 176 10.97 20.87 4.77
CA PRO A 176 10.53 21.64 5.93
C PRO A 176 9.07 22.08 5.71
N GLN A 177 8.19 21.70 6.64
CA GLN A 177 6.78 22.10 6.67
C GLN A 177 6.61 23.52 7.18
#